data_AF-A0A841SZA2-F1
#
_entry.id   AF-A0A841SZA2-F1
#
_cell.length_a   1.000
_cell.length_b   1.000
_cell.length_c   1.000
_cell.angle_alpha   90.00
_cell.angle_beta   90.00
_cell.angle_gamma   90.00
#
_symmetry.space_group_name_H-M   'P 1'
#
loop_
_entity.id
_entity.type
_entity.pdbx_description
1 polymer ?
#
loop_
_entity_poly.entity_id
_entity_poly.type
_entity_poly.pdbx_seq_one_letter_code
_entity_poly.pdbx_strand_id
1 'polypeptide(L)'
;MPMELDQTLGSKVERMDRWLVNARRKLNASDIALLIELIYSFDIDSLPPCPGQGTAREVIERYLAECECGLAGSPISGPRLRRTLNETFGVNLDALSALEGSRISLFSKNQWMLRQETDLFIVHTGAGDIDVRIYPTSYFWMSYPSDALPEDYMHAMLLLGYDYDENSSSHSYCSPSGEAVPDSFKGRTIQTLRQMISRSFSIR
;
A
#
# COMPACT_ATOMS: atom_id res chain seq x y z
N MET A 1 12.11 18.58 -19.20
CA MET A 1 11.06 17.65 -19.66
C MET A 1 10.93 16.56 -18.60
N PRO A 2 9.71 16.23 -18.13
CA PRO A 2 9.53 15.04 -17.33
C PRO A 2 9.95 13.85 -18.20
N MET A 3 10.81 12.99 -17.69
CA MET A 3 11.09 11.71 -18.32
C MET A 3 9.74 10.99 -18.41
N GLU A 4 9.25 10.69 -19.61
CA GLU A 4 8.01 9.94 -19.77
C GLU A 4 8.21 8.62 -19.02
N LEU A 5 7.54 8.49 -17.87
CA LEU A 5 7.41 7.19 -17.24
C LEU A 5 6.62 6.36 -18.26
N ASP A 6 7.25 5.34 -18.85
CA ASP A 6 6.50 4.27 -19.47
C ASP A 6 5.71 3.58 -18.35
N GLN A 7 4.46 4.01 -18.17
CA GLN A 7 3.60 3.59 -17.07
C GLN A 7 3.18 2.11 -17.20
N THR A 8 3.55 1.41 -18.27
CA THR A 8 2.95 0.13 -18.65
C THR A 8 3.84 -1.09 -18.46
N LEU A 9 5.16 -0.93 -18.28
CA LEU A 9 6.08 -2.08 -18.23
C LEU A 9 6.72 -2.31 -16.85
N GLY A 10 6.23 -3.33 -16.14
CA GLY A 10 6.79 -3.83 -14.88
C GLY A 10 6.05 -3.35 -13.62
N SER A 11 6.35 -3.98 -12.49
CA SER A 11 5.82 -3.64 -11.17
C SER A 11 6.19 -2.21 -10.75
N LYS A 12 5.46 -1.63 -9.77
CA LYS A 12 5.79 -0.32 -9.19
C LYS A 12 7.25 -0.23 -8.74
N VAL A 13 7.76 -1.29 -8.12
CA VAL A 13 9.17 -1.42 -7.71
C VAL A 13 10.12 -1.31 -8.90
N GLU A 14 9.89 -2.09 -9.97
CA GLU A 14 10.74 -2.08 -11.16
C GLU A 14 10.69 -0.73 -11.88
N ARG A 15 9.52 -0.09 -11.94
CA ARG A 15 9.34 1.25 -12.51
C ARG A 15 10.16 2.29 -11.74
N MET A 16 10.12 2.25 -10.40
CA MET A 16 10.89 3.15 -9.54
C MET A 16 12.40 2.93 -9.72
N ASP A 17 12.85 1.68 -9.68
CA ASP A 17 14.26 1.32 -9.83
C ASP A 17 14.80 1.78 -11.19
N ARG A 18 14.06 1.50 -12.26
CA ARG A 18 14.40 1.92 -13.61
C ARG A 18 14.46 3.44 -13.75
N TRP A 19 13.52 4.16 -13.14
CA TRP A 19 13.49 5.62 -13.21
C TRP A 19 14.72 6.24 -12.55
N LEU A 20 15.07 5.74 -11.35
CA LEU A 20 16.22 6.23 -10.59
C LEU A 20 17.54 5.97 -11.32
N VAL A 21 17.70 4.80 -11.95
CA VAL A 21 18.89 4.44 -12.73
C VAL A 21 19.03 5.29 -13.99
N ASN A 22 17.92 5.64 -14.64
CA ASN A 22 17.93 6.39 -15.91
C ASN A 22 17.94 7.92 -15.73
N ALA A 23 17.94 8.41 -14.48
CA ALA A 23 17.99 9.84 -14.21
C ALA A 23 19.29 10.47 -14.73
N ARG A 24 19.18 11.30 -15.78
CA ARG A 24 20.33 11.97 -16.41
C ARG A 24 20.81 13.23 -15.69
N ARG A 25 20.16 13.60 -14.59
CA ARG A 25 20.46 14.82 -13.81
C ARG A 25 20.47 14.50 -12.33
N LYS A 26 21.09 15.40 -11.56
CA LYS A 26 21.00 15.40 -10.10
C LYS A 26 19.53 15.49 -9.68
N LEU A 27 19.13 14.54 -8.83
CA LEU A 27 17.80 14.45 -8.25
C LEU A 27 17.72 15.30 -6.98
N ASN A 28 16.56 15.87 -6.71
CA ASN A 28 16.22 16.56 -5.46
C ASN A 28 15.00 15.89 -4.80
N ALA A 29 14.63 16.34 -3.60
CA ALA A 29 13.50 15.75 -2.88
C ALA A 29 12.16 15.86 -3.62
N SER A 30 11.90 16.97 -4.29
CA SER A 30 10.67 17.16 -5.08
C SER A 30 10.57 16.14 -6.23
N ASP A 31 11.70 15.78 -6.84
CA ASP A 31 11.73 14.78 -7.91
C ASP A 31 11.34 13.39 -7.41
N ILE A 32 11.80 13.03 -6.21
CA ILE A 32 11.50 11.74 -5.58
C ILE A 32 10.05 11.73 -5.07
N ALA A 33 9.58 12.81 -4.47
CA ALA A 33 8.18 12.93 -4.03
C ALA A 33 7.22 12.77 -5.23
N LEU A 34 7.51 13.47 -6.34
CA LEU A 34 6.73 13.35 -7.58
C LEU A 34 6.82 11.93 -8.16
N LEU A 35 7.98 11.29 -8.13
CA LEU A 35 8.12 9.89 -8.57
C LEU A 35 7.20 8.95 -7.79
N ILE A 36 7.13 9.13 -6.47
CA ILE A 36 6.29 8.31 -5.60
C ILE A 36 4.81 8.57 -5.90
N GLU A 37 4.41 9.82 -6.06
CA GLU A 37 3.04 10.17 -6.46
C GLU A 37 2.67 9.53 -7.81
N LEU A 38 3.57 9.59 -8.80
CA LEU A 38 3.34 9.01 -10.13
C LEU A 38 3.24 7.48 -10.12
N ILE A 39 4.03 6.78 -9.31
CA ILE A 39 4.08 5.31 -9.30
C ILE A 39 3.08 4.71 -8.31
N TYR A 40 2.97 5.29 -7.13
CA TYR A 40 2.17 4.77 -6.03
C TYR A 40 0.82 5.47 -5.87
N SER A 41 0.60 6.61 -6.52
CA SER A 41 -0.65 7.36 -6.52
C SER A 41 -1.05 7.90 -5.15
N PHE A 42 -0.07 8.21 -4.30
CA PHE A 42 -0.27 8.92 -3.04
C PHE A 42 0.85 9.93 -2.80
N ASP A 43 0.54 10.97 -2.01
CA ASP A 43 1.48 12.03 -1.67
C ASP A 43 2.27 11.66 -0.41
N ILE A 44 3.59 11.46 -0.56
CA ILE A 44 4.47 11.15 0.57
C ILE A 44 4.65 12.33 1.53
N ASP A 45 4.54 13.58 1.07
CA ASP A 45 4.64 14.76 1.93
C ASP A 45 3.46 14.82 2.93
N SER A 46 2.34 14.15 2.62
CA SER A 46 1.16 14.06 3.49
C SER A 46 1.25 12.96 4.56
N LEU A 47 2.21 12.04 4.46
CA LEU A 47 2.33 10.93 5.40
C LEU A 47 2.90 11.39 6.74
N PRO A 48 2.27 11.02 7.86
CA PRO A 48 2.85 11.29 9.17
C PRO A 48 4.13 10.47 9.36
N PRO A 49 5.27 11.09 9.68
CA PRO A 49 6.49 10.35 9.99
C PRO A 49 6.35 9.60 11.32
N CYS A 50 7.10 8.52 11.47
CA CYS A 50 7.28 7.85 12.75
C CYS A 50 7.88 8.82 13.79
N PRO A 51 7.58 8.67 15.08
CA PRO A 51 8.08 9.56 16.12
C PRO A 51 9.61 9.74 16.08
N GLY A 52 10.06 10.98 16.11
CA GLY A 52 11.49 11.32 16.08
C GLY A 52 12.14 11.33 14.68
N GLN A 53 11.36 11.09 13.62
CA GLN A 53 11.82 11.25 12.24
C GLN A 53 11.49 12.64 11.68
N GLY A 54 12.22 13.05 10.64
CA GLY A 54 11.97 14.29 9.91
C GLY A 54 10.83 14.17 8.90
N THR A 55 10.50 15.29 8.26
CA THR A 55 9.58 15.34 7.12
C THR A 55 10.07 14.49 5.93
N ALA A 56 9.18 14.14 5.00
CA ALA A 56 9.54 13.43 3.77
C ALA A 56 10.69 14.10 3.02
N ARG A 57 10.66 15.42 2.88
CA ARG A 57 11.73 16.16 2.21
C ARG A 57 13.07 16.06 2.92
N GLU A 58 13.11 16.27 4.23
CA GLU A 58 14.36 16.17 5.01
C GLU A 58 14.96 14.76 4.94
N VAL A 59 14.11 13.73 5.00
CA VAL A 59 14.52 12.33 4.92
C VAL A 59 15.10 12.01 3.54
N ILE A 60 14.44 12.48 2.47
CA ILE A 60 14.91 12.28 1.09
C ILE A 60 16.19 13.08 0.85
N GLU A 61 16.27 14.34 1.29
CA GLU A 61 17.47 15.18 1.16
C GLU A 61 18.67 14.55 1.86
N ARG A 62 18.47 14.05 3.09
CA ARG A 62 19.51 13.31 3.83
C ARG A 62 19.95 12.07 3.06
N TYR A 63 19.01 11.27 2.54
CA TYR A 63 19.33 10.10 1.74
C TYR A 63 20.13 10.46 0.46
N LEU A 64 19.74 11.51 -0.25
CA LEU A 64 20.45 11.99 -1.42
C LEU A 64 21.86 12.50 -1.06
N ALA A 65 21.98 13.26 0.02
CA ALA A 65 23.27 13.75 0.53
C ALA A 65 24.20 12.59 0.95
N GLU A 66 23.67 11.53 1.58
CA GLU A 66 24.45 10.33 1.90
C GLU A 66 24.98 9.61 0.66
N CYS A 67 24.19 9.58 -0.41
CA CYS A 67 24.64 9.03 -1.70
C CYS A 67 25.74 9.89 -2.35
N GLU A 68 25.74 11.21 -2.08
CA GLU A 68 26.73 12.15 -2.60
C GLU A 68 28.03 12.23 -1.77
N CYS A 69 27.93 12.21 -0.44
CA CYS A 69 29.04 12.48 0.48
C CYS A 69 29.96 11.29 0.75
N GLY A 70 29.55 10.06 0.38
CA GLY A 70 30.46 8.93 0.21
C GLY A 70 31.36 8.58 1.40
N LEU A 71 30.83 7.91 2.42
CA LEU A 71 31.62 6.89 3.13
C LEU A 71 31.61 5.53 2.39
N ALA A 72 30.83 5.41 1.31
CA ALA A 72 30.82 4.21 0.45
C ALA A 72 30.36 4.45 -1.01
N GLY A 73 30.36 5.70 -1.52
CA GLY A 73 30.11 6.03 -2.94
C GLY A 73 28.93 5.32 -3.62
N SER A 74 27.91 4.89 -2.87
CA SER A 74 26.90 3.98 -3.40
C SER A 74 25.87 4.80 -4.16
N PRO A 75 25.64 4.48 -5.46
CA PRO A 75 24.68 5.22 -6.27
C PRO A 75 23.27 5.15 -5.67
N ILE A 76 22.44 6.12 -6.04
CA ILE A 76 21.02 6.12 -5.68
C ILE A 76 20.42 4.76 -6.08
N SER A 77 19.83 4.08 -5.10
CA SER A 77 19.28 2.73 -5.25
C SER A 77 17.83 2.72 -4.80
N GLY A 78 16.93 2.28 -5.66
CA GLY A 78 15.51 2.22 -5.31
C GLY A 78 15.18 1.31 -4.13
N PRO A 79 15.78 0.11 -3.98
CA PRO A 79 15.61 -0.70 -2.76
C PRO A 79 16.03 0.02 -1.47
N ARG A 80 17.14 0.79 -1.52
CA ARG A 80 17.63 1.53 -0.33
C ARG A 80 16.71 2.71 -0.01
N LEU A 81 16.29 3.46 -1.03
CA LEU A 81 15.32 4.54 -0.88
C LEU A 81 13.99 4.01 -0.32
N ARG A 82 13.43 2.94 -0.90
CA ARG A 82 12.19 2.32 -0.39
C ARG A 82 12.32 1.90 1.06
N ARG A 83 13.43 1.25 1.45
CA ARG A 83 13.69 0.88 2.84
C ARG A 83 13.66 2.10 3.77
N THR A 84 14.40 3.16 3.41
CA THR A 84 14.42 4.40 4.20
C THR A 84 13.03 5.00 4.36
N LEU A 85 12.23 5.05 3.29
CA LEU A 85 10.87 5.58 3.35
C LEU A 85 9.92 4.68 4.14
N ASN A 86 10.00 3.36 3.96
CA ASN A 86 9.21 2.37 4.70
C ASN A 86 9.44 2.51 6.20
N GLU A 87 10.70 2.56 6.63
CA GLU A 87 11.09 2.72 8.05
C GLU A 87 10.66 4.07 8.61
N THR A 88 10.73 5.14 7.81
CA THR A 88 10.41 6.49 8.28
C THR A 88 8.91 6.74 8.39
N PHE A 89 8.11 6.24 7.45
CA PHE A 89 6.68 6.53 7.37
C PHE A 89 5.80 5.36 7.82
N GLY A 90 6.41 4.23 8.20
CA GLY A 90 5.68 3.00 8.53
C GLY A 90 4.80 2.54 7.36
N VAL A 91 5.34 2.64 6.15
CA VAL A 91 4.71 2.15 4.91
C VAL A 91 5.45 0.92 4.40
N ASN A 92 4.90 0.27 3.38
CA ASN A 92 5.56 -0.86 2.74
C ASN A 92 5.38 -0.79 1.23
N LEU A 93 6.23 0.01 0.57
CA LEU A 93 6.17 0.24 -0.87
C LEU A 93 6.28 -1.06 -1.67
N ASP A 94 7.09 -2.02 -1.22
CA ASP A 94 7.22 -3.33 -1.87
C ASP A 94 5.92 -4.15 -1.75
N ALA A 95 5.25 -4.15 -0.60
CA ALA A 95 3.95 -4.79 -0.42
C ALA A 95 2.84 -4.10 -1.22
N LEU A 96 2.83 -2.77 -1.29
CA LEU A 96 1.90 -2.01 -2.14
C LEU A 96 2.10 -2.35 -3.62
N SER A 97 3.35 -2.51 -4.06
CA SER A 97 3.67 -3.00 -5.40
C SER A 97 3.15 -4.42 -5.64
N ALA A 98 3.29 -5.31 -4.66
CA ALA A 98 2.83 -6.70 -4.76
C ALA A 98 1.30 -6.85 -4.70
N LEU A 99 0.59 -5.83 -4.21
CA LEU A 99 -0.87 -5.74 -4.20
C LEU A 99 -1.45 -5.18 -5.49
N GLU A 100 -0.63 -4.60 -6.37
CA GLU A 100 -1.10 -4.13 -7.67
C GLU A 100 -1.77 -5.26 -8.46
N GLY A 101 -2.98 -5.02 -8.96
CA GLY A 101 -3.77 -6.02 -9.69
C GLY A 101 -4.39 -7.12 -8.82
N SER A 102 -4.24 -7.07 -7.49
CA SER A 102 -4.86 -8.04 -6.58
C SER A 102 -6.37 -7.86 -6.37
N ARG A 103 -6.95 -6.79 -6.96
CA ARG A 103 -8.34 -6.35 -6.78
C ARG A 103 -8.68 -5.94 -5.35
N ILE A 104 -7.69 -5.41 -4.63
CA ILE A 104 -7.80 -4.94 -3.25
C ILE A 104 -7.31 -3.49 -3.21
N SER A 105 -8.21 -2.59 -2.81
CA SER A 105 -7.86 -1.22 -2.43
C SER A 105 -7.43 -1.18 -0.96
N LEU A 106 -6.48 -0.32 -0.62
CA LEU A 106 -5.98 -0.13 0.74
C LEU A 106 -6.08 1.34 1.13
N PHE A 107 -6.86 1.60 2.19
CA PHE A 107 -6.91 2.89 2.88
C PHE A 107 -6.23 2.74 4.24
N SER A 108 -5.23 3.59 4.50
CA SER A 108 -4.46 3.55 5.74
C SER A 108 -3.88 4.94 6.00
N LYS A 109 -3.59 5.26 7.26
CA LYS A 109 -3.00 6.56 7.65
C LYS A 109 -3.81 7.75 7.11
N ASN A 110 -5.13 7.62 7.10
CA ASN A 110 -6.08 8.63 6.59
C ASN A 110 -5.93 9.00 5.11
N GLN A 111 -5.36 8.11 4.28
CA GLN A 111 -5.27 8.30 2.84
C GLN A 111 -5.35 6.98 2.07
N TRP A 112 -5.55 7.09 0.75
CA TRP A 112 -5.47 5.94 -0.14
C TRP A 112 -4.00 5.58 -0.38
N MET A 113 -3.60 4.38 0.03
CA MET A 113 -2.26 3.84 -0.23
C MET A 113 -2.22 3.05 -1.55
N LEU A 114 -3.35 2.46 -1.92
CA LEU A 114 -3.58 1.78 -3.18
C LEU A 114 -5.08 1.86 -3.50
N ARG A 115 -5.43 2.25 -4.72
CA ARG A 115 -6.83 2.26 -5.16
C ARG A 115 -6.93 2.04 -6.66
N GLN A 116 -7.79 1.13 -7.07
CA GLN A 116 -8.24 0.98 -8.45
C GLN A 116 -9.76 0.94 -8.49
N GLU A 117 -10.35 1.49 -9.55
CA GLU A 117 -11.82 1.55 -9.68
C GLU A 117 -12.47 0.16 -9.79
N THR A 118 -11.70 -0.83 -10.26
CA THR A 118 -12.13 -2.22 -10.46
C THR A 118 -11.72 -3.14 -9.30
N ASP A 119 -11.21 -2.60 -8.20
CA ASP A 119 -10.95 -3.38 -7.00
C ASP A 119 -12.27 -3.87 -6.40
N LEU A 120 -12.26 -5.09 -5.86
CA LEU A 120 -13.44 -5.76 -5.32
C LEU A 120 -13.64 -5.46 -3.84
N PHE A 121 -12.54 -5.32 -3.09
CA PHE A 121 -12.59 -5.08 -1.65
C PHE A 121 -11.73 -3.88 -1.27
N ILE A 122 -12.19 -3.14 -0.27
CA ILE A 122 -11.38 -2.14 0.43
C ILE A 122 -10.96 -2.73 1.77
N VAL A 123 -9.66 -2.68 2.05
CA VAL A 123 -9.09 -2.85 3.39
C VAL A 123 -8.85 -1.45 3.95
N HIS A 124 -9.43 -1.16 5.09
CA HIS A 124 -9.34 0.12 5.78
C HIS A 124 -8.71 -0.12 7.16
N THR A 125 -7.55 0.48 7.44
CA THR A 125 -7.00 0.52 8.79
C THR A 125 -7.34 1.84 9.48
N GLY A 126 -7.85 1.76 10.70
CA GLY A 126 -8.17 2.92 11.51
C GLY A 126 -6.94 3.59 12.12
N ALA A 127 -7.18 4.60 12.95
CA ALA A 127 -6.11 5.36 13.57
C ALA A 127 -5.28 4.48 14.52
N GLY A 128 -3.95 4.60 14.45
CA GLY A 128 -3.04 3.79 15.25
C GLY A 128 -3.00 2.31 14.85
N ASP A 129 -3.60 1.95 13.71
CA ASP A 129 -3.73 0.57 13.24
C ASP A 129 -4.35 -0.39 14.26
N ILE A 130 -5.22 0.10 15.15
CA ILE A 130 -5.87 -0.70 16.21
C ILE A 130 -7.04 -1.53 15.65
N ASP A 131 -7.69 -0.99 14.62
CA ASP A 131 -8.80 -1.63 13.93
C ASP A 131 -8.56 -1.79 12.43
N VAL A 132 -9.16 -2.84 11.88
CA VAL A 132 -9.16 -3.16 10.45
C VAL A 132 -10.59 -3.45 10.03
N ARG A 133 -11.06 -2.77 8.99
CA ARG A 133 -12.34 -3.05 8.35
C ARG A 133 -12.13 -3.48 6.90
N ILE A 134 -12.90 -4.46 6.47
CA ILE A 134 -12.91 -4.95 5.08
C ILE A 134 -14.34 -4.88 4.58
N TYR A 135 -14.54 -4.28 3.42
CA TYR A 135 -15.87 -4.19 2.83
C TYR A 135 -15.80 -4.24 1.30
N PRO A 136 -16.83 -4.80 0.64
CA PRO A 136 -16.93 -4.82 -0.80
C PRO A 136 -17.08 -3.41 -1.36
N THR A 137 -16.53 -3.19 -2.56
CA THR A 137 -16.71 -1.94 -3.30
C THR A 137 -18.05 -1.91 -4.04
N SER A 138 -18.43 -0.75 -4.56
CA SER A 138 -19.55 -0.68 -5.51
C SER A 138 -19.31 -1.55 -6.74
N TYR A 139 -18.05 -1.62 -7.23
CA TYR A 139 -17.69 -2.45 -8.37
C TYR A 139 -17.89 -3.94 -8.11
N PHE A 140 -17.65 -4.41 -6.88
CA PHE A 140 -17.98 -5.77 -6.46
C PHE A 140 -19.46 -6.08 -6.68
N TRP A 141 -20.36 -5.27 -6.14
CA TRP A 141 -21.80 -5.50 -6.24
C TRP A 141 -22.32 -5.41 -7.67
N MET A 142 -21.70 -4.57 -8.51
CA MET A 142 -21.99 -4.52 -9.94
C MET A 142 -21.54 -5.80 -10.67
N SER A 143 -20.39 -6.34 -10.28
CA SER A 143 -19.77 -7.51 -10.93
C SER A 143 -20.33 -8.85 -10.43
N TYR A 144 -20.83 -8.88 -9.20
CA TYR A 144 -21.40 -10.04 -8.53
C TYR A 144 -22.75 -9.67 -7.92
N PRO A 145 -23.82 -9.57 -8.74
CA PRO A 145 -25.16 -9.26 -8.26
C PRO A 145 -25.64 -10.39 -7.36
N SER A 146 -25.64 -10.12 -6.06
CA SER A 146 -26.07 -11.02 -4.99
C SER A 146 -26.54 -10.16 -3.82
N ASP A 147 -27.48 -10.68 -3.05
CA ASP A 147 -27.94 -10.02 -1.82
C ASP A 147 -27.00 -10.28 -0.63
N ALA A 148 -25.99 -11.14 -0.82
CA ALA A 148 -25.04 -11.53 0.21
C ALA A 148 -23.62 -11.80 -0.34
N LEU A 149 -22.62 -11.71 0.55
CA LEU A 149 -21.26 -12.14 0.29
C LEU A 149 -21.17 -13.68 0.24
N PRO A 150 -20.25 -14.28 -0.52
CA PRO A 150 -20.07 -15.72 -0.58
C PRO A 150 -19.77 -16.36 0.78
N GLU A 151 -20.40 -17.50 1.07
CA GLU A 151 -20.28 -18.21 2.34
C GLU A 151 -18.84 -18.61 2.68
N ASP A 152 -18.06 -19.00 1.67
CA ASP A 152 -16.65 -19.36 1.84
C ASP A 152 -15.82 -18.15 2.29
N TYR A 153 -16.09 -16.97 1.74
CA TYR A 153 -15.45 -15.71 2.13
C TYR A 153 -15.84 -15.37 3.57
N MET A 154 -17.14 -15.42 3.88
CA MET A 154 -17.68 -15.17 5.22
C MET A 154 -17.00 -16.07 6.27
N HIS A 155 -16.94 -17.38 5.98
CA HIS A 155 -16.32 -18.35 6.87
C HIS A 155 -14.82 -18.09 7.06
N ALA A 156 -14.10 -17.76 5.99
CA ALA A 156 -12.67 -17.46 6.08
C ALA A 156 -12.38 -16.22 6.94
N MET A 157 -13.20 -15.17 6.84
CA MET A 157 -13.03 -13.96 7.67
C MET A 157 -13.34 -14.25 9.15
N LEU A 158 -14.40 -15.01 9.43
CA LEU A 158 -14.73 -15.43 10.80
C LEU A 158 -13.59 -16.26 11.44
N LEU A 159 -12.99 -17.19 10.68
CA LEU A 159 -11.85 -17.99 11.17
C LEU A 159 -10.60 -17.15 11.45
N LEU A 160 -10.42 -16.04 10.75
CA LEU A 160 -9.35 -15.08 11.05
C LEU A 160 -9.63 -14.27 12.32
N GLY A 161 -10.87 -14.25 12.80
CA GLY A 161 -11.31 -13.49 13.98
C GLY A 161 -12.01 -12.17 13.65
N TYR A 162 -12.45 -11.95 12.41
CA TYR A 162 -13.27 -10.80 12.07
C TYR A 162 -14.73 -11.04 12.44
N ASP A 163 -15.38 -10.00 12.95
CA ASP A 163 -16.83 -9.94 13.13
C ASP A 163 -17.50 -9.38 11.87
N TYR A 164 -18.71 -9.85 11.55
CA TYR A 164 -19.50 -9.36 10.42
C TYR A 164 -20.61 -8.42 10.88
N ASP A 165 -20.74 -7.28 10.20
CA ASP A 165 -21.88 -6.36 10.33
C ASP A 165 -22.73 -6.40 9.07
N GLU A 166 -23.95 -6.96 9.22
CA GLU A 166 -24.94 -7.08 8.15
C GLU A 166 -25.35 -5.73 7.57
N ASN A 167 -25.42 -4.67 8.39
CA ASN A 167 -25.91 -3.36 7.94
C ASN A 167 -24.94 -2.69 6.96
N SER A 168 -23.65 -2.89 7.17
CA SER A 168 -22.59 -2.33 6.32
C SER A 168 -21.97 -3.34 5.36
N SER A 169 -22.42 -4.60 5.41
CA SER A 169 -21.78 -5.74 4.72
C SER A 169 -20.27 -5.76 4.91
N SER A 170 -19.80 -5.43 6.11
CA SER A 170 -18.38 -5.26 6.42
C SER A 170 -17.90 -6.24 7.46
N HIS A 171 -16.64 -6.63 7.33
CA HIS A 171 -15.92 -7.40 8.34
C HIS A 171 -15.03 -6.45 9.12
N SER A 172 -15.10 -6.49 10.45
CA SER A 172 -14.28 -5.64 11.30
C SER A 172 -13.52 -6.47 12.32
N TYR A 173 -12.29 -6.06 12.59
CA TYR A 173 -11.45 -6.60 13.65
C TYR A 173 -10.90 -5.43 14.45
N CYS A 174 -10.99 -5.52 15.77
CA CYS A 174 -10.38 -4.57 16.69
C CYS A 174 -9.45 -5.35 17.62
N SER A 175 -8.23 -4.85 17.81
CA SER A 175 -7.27 -5.47 18.71
C SER A 175 -7.81 -5.51 20.15
N PRO A 176 -7.95 -6.71 20.78
CA PRO A 176 -8.47 -6.81 22.14
C PRO A 176 -7.58 -6.13 23.20
N SER A 177 -6.29 -5.97 22.92
CA SER A 177 -5.34 -5.28 23.80
C SER A 177 -5.37 -3.76 23.64
N GLY A 178 -6.05 -3.23 22.62
CA GLY A 178 -5.98 -1.81 22.23
C GLY A 178 -4.64 -1.42 21.61
N GLU A 179 -3.74 -2.37 21.37
CA GLU A 179 -2.48 -2.14 20.66
C GLU A 179 -2.67 -2.27 19.15
N ALA A 180 -1.72 -1.75 18.38
CA ALA A 180 -1.72 -1.87 16.92
C ALA A 180 -1.81 -3.35 16.50
N VAL A 181 -2.66 -3.63 15.52
CA VAL A 181 -2.82 -4.96 14.94
C VAL A 181 -1.46 -5.43 14.39
N PRO A 182 -0.97 -6.62 14.80
CA PRO A 182 0.32 -7.11 14.37
C PRO A 182 0.41 -7.27 12.85
N ASP A 183 1.56 -6.99 12.27
CA ASP A 183 1.79 -7.15 10.83
C ASP A 183 1.57 -8.58 10.34
N SER A 184 1.84 -9.58 11.19
CA SER A 184 1.56 -10.98 10.89
C SER A 184 0.05 -11.25 10.71
N PHE A 185 -0.81 -10.55 11.45
CA PHE A 185 -2.25 -10.61 11.28
C PHE A 185 -2.66 -9.92 9.98
N LYS A 186 -2.21 -8.67 9.76
CA LYS A 186 -2.48 -7.91 8.52
C LYS A 186 -2.05 -8.70 7.27
N GLY A 187 -0.89 -9.35 7.32
CA GLY A 187 -0.38 -10.22 6.26
C GLY A 187 -1.29 -11.41 5.98
N ARG A 188 -1.81 -12.09 7.01
CA ARG A 188 -2.79 -13.19 6.85
C ARG A 188 -4.12 -12.70 6.28
N THR A 189 -4.60 -11.52 6.70
CA THR A 189 -5.80 -10.90 6.15
C THR A 189 -5.66 -10.71 4.63
N ILE A 190 -4.59 -10.04 4.20
CA ILE A 190 -4.33 -9.80 2.78
C ILE A 190 -4.18 -11.11 1.99
N GLN A 191 -3.44 -12.08 2.55
CA GLN A 191 -3.27 -13.38 1.89
C GLN A 191 -4.60 -14.11 1.71
N THR A 192 -5.46 -14.10 2.73
CA THR A 192 -6.78 -14.74 2.69
C THR A 192 -7.68 -14.06 1.67
N LEU A 193 -7.72 -12.72 1.65
CA LEU A 193 -8.46 -11.97 0.64
C LEU A 193 -8.01 -12.31 -0.78
N ARG A 194 -6.71 -12.37 -1.04
CA ARG A 194 -6.18 -12.75 -2.37
C ARG A 194 -6.61 -14.15 -2.77
N GLN A 195 -6.61 -15.10 -1.83
CA GLN A 195 -7.08 -16.46 -2.10
C GLN A 195 -8.58 -16.48 -2.42
N MET A 196 -9.40 -15.76 -1.67
CA MET A 196 -10.84 -15.66 -1.93
C MET A 196 -11.13 -15.01 -3.28
N ILE A 197 -10.43 -13.93 -3.62
CA ILE A 197 -10.52 -13.28 -4.94
C ILE A 197 -10.18 -14.26 -6.06
N SER A 198 -9.11 -15.03 -5.91
CA SER A 198 -8.73 -16.01 -6.93
C SER A 198 -9.70 -17.19 -7.07
N ARG A 199 -10.35 -17.62 -5.98
CA ARG A 199 -11.21 -18.82 -5.97
C ARG A 199 -12.66 -18.50 -6.28
N SER A 200 -13.20 -17.49 -5.61
CA SER A 200 -14.62 -17.19 -5.55
C SER A 200 -15.02 -16.07 -6.53
N PHE A 201 -14.03 -15.27 -6.97
CA PHE A 201 -14.24 -14.09 -7.81
C PHE A 201 -13.36 -14.08 -9.07
N SER A 202 -13.00 -15.28 -9.56
CA SER A 202 -12.39 -15.43 -10.88
C SER A 202 -13.43 -15.10 -11.96
N ILE A 203 -13.05 -14.21 -12.88
CA ILE A 203 -13.87 -13.84 -14.04
C ILE A 203 -14.31 -15.11 -14.77
N ARG A 204 -15.61 -15.26 -15.01
CA ARG A 204 -16.14 -16.01 -16.16
C ARG A 204 -16.12 -15.13 -17.39
#